data_AF-A0A2I1FU71-F1
#
_entry.id   AF-A0A2I1FU71-F1
#
_cell.length_a   1.000
_cell.length_b   1.000
_cell.length_c   1.000
_cell.angle_alpha   90.00
_cell.angle_beta   90.00
_cell.angle_gamma   90.00
#
_symmetry.space_group_name_H-M   'P 1'
#
loop_
_entity.id
_entity.type
_entity.pdbx_description
1 polymer ?
#
loop_
_entity_poly.entity_id
_entity_poly.type
_entity_poly.pdbx_seq_one_letter_code
_entity_poly.pdbx_strand_id
1 'polypeptide(L)'
;MSVNTEEIDEFPKGDSCPVCKKVYNNALFWCTVCDSKRLQDDFPNWTSEFHELDLCIRNTQLNADAHTEYLEWIPFEKFENIEKIKEGGFGIVYSATWIEGPRWKWDNELMKWVASGPRKITFKTLKRDGIDERRKEFLKEV
;
A
#
# COMPACT_ATOMS: atom_id res chain seq x y z
N MET A 1 -36.00 -20.81 19.51
CA MET A 1 -35.67 -21.03 18.10
C MET A 1 -34.35 -20.34 17.87
N SER A 2 -33.31 -21.15 17.72
CA SER A 2 -31.91 -20.74 17.77
C SER A 2 -31.56 -19.83 16.59
N VAL A 3 -30.77 -18.79 16.87
CA VAL A 3 -30.13 -17.95 15.87
C VAL A 3 -29.06 -18.80 15.20
N ASN A 4 -29.14 -18.96 13.88
CA ASN A 4 -28.09 -19.56 13.07
C ASN A 4 -26.90 -18.59 13.00
N THR A 5 -25.89 -18.89 13.80
CA THR A 5 -24.52 -18.41 13.62
C THR A 5 -23.84 -19.25 12.53
N GLU A 6 -23.00 -18.58 11.72
CA GLU A 6 -22.01 -19.13 10.76
C GLU A 6 -22.50 -19.38 9.32
N GLU A 7 -22.77 -18.30 8.56
CA GLU A 7 -22.32 -18.25 7.16
C GLU A 7 -20.85 -17.81 7.17
N ILE A 8 -19.96 -18.80 7.20
CA ILE A 8 -18.59 -18.59 6.78
C ILE A 8 -18.68 -18.56 5.25
N ASP A 9 -18.49 -17.40 4.62
CA ASP A 9 -18.42 -17.30 3.15
C ASP A 9 -17.39 -18.32 2.65
N GLU A 10 -17.88 -19.42 2.09
CA GLU A 10 -17.04 -20.44 1.50
C GLU A 10 -16.28 -19.79 0.33
N PHE A 11 -14.95 -19.69 0.45
CA PHE A 11 -14.09 -19.25 -0.64
C PHE A 11 -14.43 -20.03 -1.91
N PRO A 12 -14.79 -19.37 -3.04
CA PRO A 12 -14.90 -20.08 -4.31
C PRO A 12 -13.52 -20.66 -4.66
N LYS A 13 -13.34 -21.95 -4.36
CA LYS A 13 -12.17 -22.72 -4.77
C LYS A 13 -12.18 -22.78 -6.29
N GLY A 14 -11.24 -22.09 -6.94
CA GLY A 14 -11.00 -22.27 -8.38
C GLY A 14 -10.85 -20.98 -9.20
N ASP A 15 -10.99 -19.80 -8.60
CA ASP A 15 -10.77 -18.58 -9.37
C ASP A 15 -9.29 -18.42 -9.76
N SER A 16 -9.08 -18.02 -11.01
CA SER A 16 -7.76 -17.84 -11.61
C SER A 16 -7.57 -16.41 -12.07
N CYS A 17 -6.32 -15.96 -12.06
CA CYS A 17 -5.98 -14.64 -12.55
C CYS A 17 -6.39 -14.48 -14.03
N PRO A 18 -7.20 -13.48 -14.40
CA PRO A 18 -7.69 -13.33 -15.76
C PRO A 18 -6.56 -13.09 -16.77
N VAL A 19 -5.40 -12.60 -16.31
CA VAL A 19 -4.22 -12.29 -17.12
C VAL A 19 -3.32 -13.52 -17.32
N CYS A 20 -2.78 -14.10 -16.24
CA CYS A 20 -1.80 -15.18 -16.35
C CYS A 20 -2.37 -16.59 -16.14
N LYS A 21 -3.67 -16.70 -15.85
CA LYS A 21 -4.40 -17.96 -15.64
C LYS A 21 -3.92 -18.83 -14.46
N LYS A 22 -3.02 -18.31 -13.61
CA LYS A 22 -2.64 -18.97 -12.36
C LYS A 22 -3.78 -18.90 -11.36
N VAL A 23 -4.04 -20.02 -10.67
CA VAL A 23 -5.04 -20.11 -9.60
C VAL A 23 -4.60 -19.24 -8.42
N TYR A 24 -5.55 -18.53 -7.83
CA TYR A 24 -5.29 -17.76 -6.62
C TYR A 24 -5.07 -18.68 -5.41
N ASN A 25 -4.13 -18.31 -4.56
CA ASN A 25 -3.86 -18.97 -3.29
C ASN A 25 -4.32 -18.13 -2.09
N ASN A 26 -5.11 -17.07 -2.33
CA ASN A 26 -5.54 -16.11 -1.32
C ASN A 26 -6.95 -15.58 -1.59
N ALA A 27 -7.59 -15.14 -0.51
CA ALA A 27 -8.94 -14.58 -0.44
C ALA A 27 -9.16 -13.28 -1.25
N LEU A 28 -8.08 -12.59 -1.58
CA LEU A 28 -8.12 -11.21 -2.08
C LEU A 28 -7.88 -11.13 -3.58
N PHE A 29 -7.82 -12.29 -4.24
CA PHE A 29 -7.57 -12.44 -5.67
C PHE A 29 -6.28 -11.73 -6.11
N TRP A 30 -5.29 -11.68 -5.21
CA TRP A 30 -4.00 -11.10 -5.51
C TRP A 30 -3.14 -12.08 -6.31
N CYS A 31 -2.66 -11.64 -7.46
CA CYS A 31 -1.72 -12.40 -8.27
C CYS A 31 -0.36 -11.72 -8.23
N THR A 32 0.58 -12.29 -7.47
CA THR A 32 1.94 -11.74 -7.27
C THR A 32 2.64 -11.43 -8.59
N VAL A 33 2.55 -12.34 -9.57
CA VAL A 33 3.20 -12.17 -10.89
C VAL A 33 2.62 -10.98 -11.65
N CYS A 34 1.30 -10.87 -11.71
CA CYS A 34 0.66 -9.80 -12.46
C CYS A 34 0.76 -8.46 -11.73
N ASP A 35 0.67 -8.44 -10.41
CA ASP A 35 0.77 -7.22 -9.62
C ASP A 35 2.21 -6.68 -9.62
N SER A 36 3.23 -7.53 -9.47
CA SER A 36 4.64 -7.14 -9.61
C SER A 36 4.91 -6.53 -10.99
N LYS A 37 4.33 -7.09 -12.06
CA LYS A 37 4.45 -6.51 -13.41
C LYS A 37 3.78 -5.14 -13.49
N ARG A 38 2.55 -4.99 -12.98
CA ARG A 38 1.84 -3.68 -12.99
C ARG A 38 2.61 -2.63 -12.21
N LEU A 39 3.18 -2.99 -11.06
CA LEU A 39 4.00 -2.10 -10.25
C LEU A 39 5.24 -1.66 -11.06
N GLN A 40 5.94 -2.59 -11.70
CA GLN A 40 7.09 -2.27 -12.58
C GLN A 40 6.73 -1.31 -13.71
N ASP A 41 5.59 -1.55 -14.37
CA ASP A 41 5.10 -0.70 -15.46
C ASP A 41 4.74 0.72 -14.94
N ASP A 42 4.41 0.87 -13.65
CA ASP A 42 4.04 2.14 -13.01
C ASP A 42 5.23 2.89 -12.37
N PHE A 43 6.40 2.27 -12.21
CA PHE A 43 7.59 2.93 -11.64
C PHE A 43 7.99 4.25 -12.31
N PRO A 44 7.83 4.44 -13.64
CA PRO A 44 8.10 5.72 -14.28
C PRO A 44 7.11 6.84 -13.93
N ASN A 45 5.93 6.51 -13.39
CA ASN A 45 4.85 7.47 -13.15
C ASN A 45 4.93 8.18 -11.80
N TRP A 46 5.85 7.77 -10.93
CA TRP A 46 6.04 8.39 -9.63
C TRP A 46 7.50 8.41 -9.18
N THR A 47 7.84 9.39 -8.35
CA THR A 47 9.12 9.51 -7.66
C THR A 47 8.92 10.31 -6.38
N SER A 48 9.70 9.98 -5.35
CA SER A 48 9.80 10.79 -4.13
C SER A 48 10.78 11.97 -4.25
N GLU A 49 11.43 12.14 -5.41
CA GLU A 49 12.62 12.98 -5.60
C GLU A 49 13.82 12.53 -4.74
N PHE A 50 13.74 11.34 -4.13
CA PHE A 50 14.82 10.75 -3.33
C PHE A 50 15.09 9.32 -3.81
N HIS A 51 16.15 9.17 -4.60
CA HIS A 51 16.43 7.95 -5.36
C HIS A 51 16.54 6.70 -4.47
N GLU A 52 17.20 6.79 -3.32
CA GLU A 52 17.38 5.67 -2.40
C GLU A 52 16.06 5.19 -1.80
N LEU A 53 15.12 6.10 -1.53
CA LEU A 53 13.79 5.76 -1.06
C LEU A 53 12.96 5.11 -2.17
N ASP A 54 13.04 5.65 -3.39
CA ASP A 54 12.37 5.05 -4.55
C ASP A 54 12.87 3.61 -4.77
N LEU A 55 14.18 3.37 -4.68
CA LEU A 55 14.77 2.04 -4.76
C LEU A 55 14.28 1.12 -3.63
N CYS A 56 14.21 1.61 -2.39
CA CYS A 56 13.70 0.86 -1.25
C CYS A 56 12.25 0.40 -1.48
N ILE A 57 11.37 1.34 -1.84
CA ILE A 57 9.95 1.05 -2.11
C ILE A 57 9.81 0.03 -3.25
N ARG A 58 10.47 0.27 -4.38
CA ARG A 58 10.44 -0.64 -5.54
C ARG A 58 10.95 -2.03 -5.19
N ASN A 59 12.01 -2.12 -4.38
CA ASN A 59 12.55 -3.41 -3.93
C ASN A 59 11.54 -4.18 -3.09
N THR A 60 10.83 -3.54 -2.15
CA THR A 60 9.78 -4.22 -1.39
C THR A 60 8.65 -4.71 -2.31
N GLN A 61 8.24 -3.90 -3.27
CA GLN A 61 7.18 -4.22 -4.25
C GLN A 61 7.53 -5.40 -5.17
N LEU A 62 8.80 -5.55 -5.53
CA LEU A 62 9.28 -6.64 -6.38
C LEU A 62 9.43 -7.98 -5.66
N ASN A 63 9.73 -7.94 -4.36
CA ASN A 63 10.07 -9.12 -3.55
C ASN A 63 8.95 -9.54 -2.58
N ALA A 64 7.76 -8.96 -2.67
CA ALA A 64 6.66 -9.26 -1.76
C ALA A 64 6.08 -10.65 -2.00
N ASP A 65 5.92 -11.42 -0.92
CA ASP A 65 5.26 -12.72 -0.94
C ASP A 65 3.77 -12.63 -0.56
N ALA A 66 3.34 -11.50 -0.01
CA ALA A 66 1.94 -11.13 0.22
C ALA A 66 1.64 -9.68 -0.17
N HIS A 67 0.38 -9.40 -0.54
CA HIS A 67 -0.11 -8.05 -0.86
C HIS A 67 0.04 -7.01 0.27
N THR A 68 0.28 -7.46 1.51
CA THR A 68 0.54 -6.60 2.68
C THR A 68 2.02 -6.41 3.00
N GLU A 69 2.93 -7.09 2.29
CA GLU A 69 4.35 -7.16 2.62
C GLU A 69 5.23 -6.19 1.82
N TYR A 70 4.62 -5.20 1.14
CA TYR A 70 5.35 -4.14 0.45
C TYR A 70 4.90 -2.75 0.84
N LEU A 71 5.80 -1.79 0.66
CA LEU A 71 5.51 -0.38 0.83
C LEU A 71 4.71 0.14 -0.38
N GLU A 72 3.54 0.73 -0.11
CA GLU A 72 2.75 1.41 -1.12
C GLU A 72 3.17 2.88 -1.25
N TRP A 73 3.41 3.34 -2.47
CA TRP A 73 3.55 4.76 -2.75
C TRP A 73 2.17 5.41 -2.83
N ILE A 74 1.94 6.43 -2.00
CA ILE A 74 0.66 7.15 -1.94
C ILE A 74 0.92 8.64 -2.22
N PRO A 75 0.36 9.20 -3.31
CA PRO A 75 0.44 10.64 -3.58
C PRO A 75 -0.16 11.45 -2.43
N PHE A 76 0.50 12.55 -2.06
CA PHE A 76 0.10 13.38 -0.91
C PHE A 76 -1.30 13.98 -1.09
N GLU A 77 -1.71 14.22 -2.34
CA GLU A 77 -2.99 14.79 -2.73
C GLU A 77 -4.18 13.87 -2.38
N LYS A 78 -3.93 12.60 -2.04
CA LYS A 78 -4.96 11.65 -1.59
C LYS A 78 -5.33 11.81 -0.11
N PHE A 79 -4.67 12.72 0.60
CA PHE A 79 -4.92 13.01 2.00
C PHE A 79 -5.71 14.31 2.17
N GLU A 80 -6.75 14.27 2.99
CA GLU A 80 -7.55 15.42 3.39
C GLU A 80 -7.52 15.63 4.91
N ASN A 81 -8.04 16.76 5.38
CA ASN A 81 -8.17 17.07 6.81
C ASN A 81 -6.84 16.91 7.57
N ILE A 82 -5.77 17.45 6.98
CA ILE A 82 -4.41 17.33 7.49
C ILE A 82 -4.23 18.25 8.68
N GLU A 83 -3.93 17.68 9.85
CA GLU A 83 -3.76 18.39 11.11
C GLU A 83 -2.41 18.03 11.75
N LYS A 84 -1.67 19.04 12.21
CA LYS A 84 -0.42 18.83 12.96
C LYS A 84 -0.75 18.29 14.35
N ILE A 85 -0.19 17.12 14.69
CA ILE A 85 -0.31 16.54 16.04
C ILE A 85 0.83 17.02 16.94
N LYS A 86 2.08 16.85 16.48
CA LYS A 86 3.27 17.13 17.29
C LYS A 86 4.48 17.40 16.42
N GLU A 87 5.38 18.23 16.91
CA GLU A 87 6.71 18.41 16.34
C GLU A 87 7.79 17.86 17.29
N GLY A 88 8.77 17.16 16.72
CA GLY A 88 9.94 16.65 17.44
C GLY A 88 11.24 16.99 16.70
N GLY A 89 12.36 16.52 17.23
CA GLY A 89 13.70 16.79 16.67
C GLY A 89 13.89 16.27 15.23
N PHE A 90 13.21 15.18 14.88
CA PHE A 90 13.38 14.47 13.61
C PHE A 90 12.27 14.73 12.58
N GLY A 91 11.22 15.50 12.93
CA GLY A 91 10.07 15.61 12.04
C GLY A 91 8.82 16.18 12.69
N ILE A 92 7.76 16.28 11.88
CA ILE A 92 6.43 16.68 12.33
C ILE A 92 5.48 15.50 12.09
N VAL A 93 4.68 15.17 13.09
CA VAL A 93 3.63 14.16 13.01
C VAL A 93 2.32 14.86 12.66
N TYR A 94 1.63 14.35 11.65
CA TYR A 94 0.33 14.81 11.19
C TYR A 94 -0.70 13.68 11.29
N SER A 95 -1.95 14.03 11.55
CA SER A 95 -3.10 13.18 11.21
C SER A 95 -3.72 13.65 9.91
N ALA A 96 -4.29 12.72 9.17
CA ALA A 96 -5.08 13.02 7.98
C ALA A 96 -6.13 11.94 7.74
N THR A 97 -7.02 12.18 6.77
CA THR A 97 -7.92 11.17 6.21
C THR A 97 -7.39 10.78 4.83
N TRP A 98 -7.01 9.51 4.65
CA TRP A 98 -6.76 8.94 3.33
C TRP A 98 -8.10 8.56 2.70
N ILE A 99 -8.51 9.30 1.66
CA ILE A 99 -9.88 9.25 1.12
C ILE A 99 -10.19 7.93 0.41
N GLU A 100 -9.27 7.45 -0.42
CA GLU A 100 -9.42 6.13 -1.07
C GLU A 100 -9.25 5.00 -0.05
N GLY A 101 -8.30 5.17 0.88
CA GLY A 101 -7.89 4.14 1.82
C GLY A 101 -7.03 3.05 1.19
N PRO A 102 -6.56 2.09 2.00
CA PRO A 102 -5.69 1.02 1.55
C PRO A 102 -6.42 0.06 0.62
N ARG A 103 -5.64 -0.54 -0.29
CA ARG A 103 -6.07 -1.64 -1.16
C ARG A 103 -6.65 -2.76 -0.30
N TRP A 104 -7.79 -3.29 -0.73
CA TRP A 104 -8.48 -4.36 -0.05
C TRP A 104 -8.44 -5.64 -0.87
N LYS A 105 -9.08 -5.65 -2.04
CA LYS A 105 -9.18 -6.85 -2.89
C LYS A 105 -9.05 -6.50 -4.36
N TRP A 106 -8.51 -7.42 -5.14
CA TRP A 106 -8.46 -7.29 -6.58
C TRP A 106 -9.83 -7.65 -7.20
N ASP A 107 -10.33 -6.80 -8.08
CA ASP A 107 -11.53 -7.05 -8.85
C ASP A 107 -11.14 -7.53 -10.25
N ASN A 108 -11.51 -8.77 -10.57
CA ASN A 108 -11.19 -9.41 -11.85
C ASN A 108 -12.00 -8.87 -13.03
N GLU A 109 -13.19 -8.34 -12.79
CA GLU A 109 -14.06 -7.79 -13.85
C GLU A 109 -13.60 -6.38 -14.22
N LEU A 110 -13.34 -5.56 -13.21
CA LEU A 110 -12.88 -4.18 -13.37
C LEU A 110 -11.37 -4.06 -13.59
N MET A 111 -10.63 -5.16 -13.41
CA MET A 111 -9.19 -5.23 -13.55
C MET A 111 -8.46 -4.15 -12.74
N LYS A 112 -8.90 -3.95 -11.49
CA LYS A 112 -8.34 -2.93 -10.59
C LYS A 112 -8.44 -3.34 -9.13
N TRP A 113 -7.65 -2.68 -8.29
CA TRP A 113 -7.79 -2.77 -6.84
C TRP A 113 -9.03 -2.02 -6.35
N VAL A 114 -9.81 -2.68 -5.50
CA VAL A 114 -10.86 -2.06 -4.70
C VAL A 114 -10.23 -1.56 -3.41
N ALA A 115 -10.42 -0.28 -3.10
CA ALA A 115 -9.95 0.30 -1.86
C ALA A 115 -10.95 0.05 -0.72
N SER A 116 -10.47 0.04 0.51
CA SER A 116 -11.30 -0.19 1.70
C SER A 116 -12.12 1.03 2.14
N GLY A 117 -11.97 2.17 1.47
CA GLY A 117 -12.65 3.42 1.79
C GLY A 117 -11.88 4.30 2.78
N PRO A 118 -12.42 5.49 3.12
CA PRO A 118 -11.71 6.50 3.88
C PRO A 118 -11.17 5.99 5.21
N ARG A 119 -9.88 6.25 5.50
CA ARG A 119 -9.25 5.91 6.79
C ARG A 119 -8.52 7.08 7.40
N LYS A 120 -8.69 7.25 8.72
CA LYS A 120 -7.84 8.15 9.49
C LYS A 120 -6.45 7.53 9.61
N ILE A 121 -5.44 8.29 9.22
CA ILE A 121 -4.03 7.89 9.26
C ILE A 121 -3.21 8.88 10.07
N THR A 122 -2.01 8.45 10.42
CA THR A 122 -0.96 9.31 10.98
C THR A 122 0.28 9.14 10.13
N PHE A 123 0.91 10.23 9.72
CA PHE A 123 2.19 10.19 9.02
C PHE A 123 3.19 11.17 9.65
N LYS A 124 4.47 10.84 9.54
CA LYS A 124 5.58 11.64 10.05
C LYS A 124 6.37 12.18 8.86
N THR A 125 6.56 13.50 8.82
CA THR A 125 7.42 14.12 7.81
C THR A 125 8.86 14.14 8.27
N LEU A 126 9.78 14.11 7.31
CA LEU A 126 11.20 14.36 7.53
C LEU A 126 11.51 15.82 7.18
N LYS A 127 12.25 16.51 8.05
CA LYS A 127 12.71 17.88 7.77
C LYS A 127 13.72 17.82 6.61
N ARG A 128 13.50 18.64 5.57
CA ARG A 128 14.39 18.71 4.39
C ARG A 128 15.77 19.30 4.73
N ASP A 129 15.87 20.00 5.86
CA ASP A 129 16.94 20.94 6.19
C ASP A 129 18.16 20.29 6.87
N GLY A 130 18.24 18.95 6.91
CA GLY A 130 19.36 18.24 7.53
C GLY A 130 19.81 17.05 6.68
N ILE A 131 20.96 17.22 6.03
CA ILE A 131 21.99 16.26 5.60
C ILE A 131 21.52 14.82 5.32
N ASP A 132 21.88 14.28 4.17
CA ASP A 132 21.60 12.91 3.69
C ASP A 132 21.71 11.79 4.75
N GLU A 133 22.55 11.96 5.78
CA GLU A 133 22.68 11.03 6.91
C GLU A 133 21.39 10.84 7.73
N ARG A 134 20.59 11.90 7.96
CA ARG A 134 19.30 11.76 8.68
C ARG A 134 18.25 11.01 7.85
N ARG A 135 18.33 11.09 6.52
CA ARG A 135 17.45 10.35 5.61
C ARG A 135 17.80 8.86 5.61
N LYS A 136 19.10 8.51 5.65
CA LYS A 136 19.56 7.13 5.81
C LYS A 136 19.16 6.53 7.16
N GLU A 137 19.20 7.30 8.23
CA GLU A 137 18.72 6.85 9.55
C GLU A 137 17.22 6.54 9.54
N PHE A 138 16.41 7.37 8.89
CA PHE A 138 14.98 7.10 8.75
C PHE A 138 14.69 5.80 7.98
N LEU A 139 15.44 5.53 6.92
CA LEU A 139 15.33 4.27 6.17
C LEU A 139 15.68 3.02 6.99
N LYS A 140 16.32 3.15 8.16
CA LYS A 140 16.54 2.03 9.10
C LYS A 140 15.36 1.78 10.04
N GLU A 141 14.43 2.73 10.16
CA GLU A 141 13.22 2.60 10.98
C GLU A 141 12.07 1.88 10.24
N VAL A 142 12.20 1.71 8.91
CA VAL A 142 11.20 1.11 8.01
C VAL A 142 11.68 -0.27 7.57
#